data_AF-A0A4U2YMK6-F1
#
_entry.id   AF-A0A4U2YMK6-F1
#
_cell.length_a   1.000
_cell.length_b   1.000
_cell.length_c   1.000
_cell.angle_alpha   90.00
_cell.angle_beta   90.00
_cell.angle_gamma   90.00
#
_symmetry.space_group_name_H-M   'P 1'
#
loop_
_entity.id
_entity.type
_entity.pdbx_description
1 polymer ?
#
loop_
_entity_poly.entity_id
_entity_poly.type
_entity_poly.pdbx_seq_one_letter_code
_entity_poly.pdbx_strand_id
1 'polypeptide(L)'
;MSDQLKNETEPRTLRAGVLWGLAAGALIWALFFLQATTVDLYSWETTVVPALTLIALAAGALAVARPALRRFGAGLALGALAVLPLALAAILVLFSVLNLE
;
A
#
# COMPACT_ATOMS: atom_id res chain seq x y z
N MET A 1 10.66 -36.49 -4.64
CA MET A 1 9.58 -35.59 -5.11
C MET A 1 8.67 -35.14 -3.96
N SER A 2 9.23 -34.90 -2.78
CA SER A 2 8.50 -34.59 -1.53
C SER A 2 8.95 -33.27 -0.90
N ASP A 3 10.14 -32.76 -1.27
CA ASP A 3 10.68 -31.52 -0.69
C ASP A 3 10.15 -30.26 -1.39
N GLN A 4 9.66 -30.36 -2.64
CA GLN A 4 9.05 -29.22 -3.34
C GLN A 4 7.64 -28.89 -2.83
N LEU A 5 6.85 -29.89 -2.40
CA LEU A 5 5.53 -29.66 -1.80
C LEU A 5 5.61 -29.11 -0.37
N LYS A 6 6.74 -29.31 0.32
CA LYS A 6 6.95 -28.79 1.68
C LYS A 6 7.32 -27.31 1.70
N ASN A 7 7.73 -26.76 0.55
CA ASN A 7 8.05 -25.35 0.39
C ASN A 7 6.82 -24.47 0.09
N GLU A 8 5.65 -25.05 -0.15
CA GLU A 8 4.44 -24.31 -0.54
C GLU A 8 3.61 -23.77 0.63
N THR A 9 4.01 -24.04 1.87
CA THR A 9 3.26 -23.65 3.07
C THR A 9 4.14 -22.96 4.09
N GLU A 10 5.08 -22.12 3.64
CA GLU A 10 5.64 -21.13 4.56
C GLU A 10 4.48 -20.23 5.03
N PRO A 11 4.19 -20.15 6.34
CA PRO A 11 3.12 -19.31 6.84
C PRO A 11 3.44 -17.87 6.43
N ARG A 12 2.72 -17.34 5.43
CA ARG A 12 2.96 -16.00 4.86
C ARG A 12 3.18 -15.02 6.01
N THR A 13 4.44 -14.62 6.17
CA THR A 13 4.88 -13.94 7.40
C THR A 13 4.36 -12.51 7.40
N LEU A 14 4.23 -11.92 8.60
CA LEU A 14 3.85 -10.52 8.76
C LEU A 14 4.77 -9.59 7.95
N ARG A 15 6.06 -9.91 7.88
CA ARG A 15 7.06 -9.17 7.09
C ARG A 15 6.72 -9.17 5.60
N ALA A 16 6.36 -10.33 5.04
CA ALA A 16 5.94 -10.43 3.65
C ALA A 16 4.69 -9.56 3.40
N GLY A 17 3.73 -9.59 4.32
CA GLY A 17 2.57 -8.70 4.28
C GLY A 17 2.95 -7.23 4.20
N VAL A 18 3.83 -6.77 5.10
CA VAL A 18 4.33 -5.38 5.13
C VAL A 18 5.00 -4.99 3.82
N LEU A 19 5.89 -5.84 3.28
CA LEU A 19 6.58 -5.56 2.01
C LEU A 19 5.60 -5.44 0.84
N TRP A 20 4.59 -6.31 0.78
CA TRP A 20 3.54 -6.22 -0.23
C TRP A 20 2.66 -4.97 -0.06
N GLY A 21 2.35 -4.59 1.19
CA GLY A 21 1.64 -3.36 1.49
C GLY A 21 2.41 -2.11 1.06
N LEU A 22 3.71 -2.06 1.35
CA LEU A 22 4.61 -0.98 0.91
C LEU A 22 4.70 -0.92 -0.62
N ALA A 23 4.88 -2.06 -1.28
CA ALA A 23 4.95 -2.14 -2.74
C ALA A 23 3.65 -1.66 -3.40
N ALA A 24 2.49 -2.06 -2.86
CA ALA A 24 1.19 -1.62 -3.34
C ALA A 24 1.00 -0.10 -3.14
N GLY A 25 1.38 0.43 -1.98
CA GLY A 25 1.32 1.87 -1.71
C GLY A 25 2.25 2.68 -2.62
N ALA A 26 3.47 2.20 -2.85
CA ALA A 26 4.42 2.82 -3.77
C ALA A 26 3.91 2.81 -5.23
N LEU A 27 3.26 1.72 -5.65
CA LEU A 27 2.66 1.62 -6.98
C LEU A 27 1.50 2.62 -7.16
N ILE A 28 0.60 2.75 -6.17
CA ILE A 28 -0.46 3.77 -6.19
C ILE A 28 0.13 5.16 -6.32
N TRP A 29 1.22 5.42 -5.59
CA TRP A 29 1.93 6.69 -5.67
C TRP A 29 2.50 6.97 -7.06
N ALA A 30 3.17 5.98 -7.66
CA ALA A 30 3.71 6.11 -9.01
C ALA A 30 2.60 6.39 -10.03
N LEU A 31 1.45 5.71 -9.89
CA LEU A 31 0.27 5.96 -10.73
C LEU A 31 -0.31 7.36 -10.51
N PHE A 32 -0.34 7.86 -9.26
CA PHE A 32 -0.77 9.22 -8.95
C PHE A 32 0.15 10.26 -9.60
N PHE A 33 1.47 10.12 -9.49
CA PHE A 33 2.41 11.02 -10.16
C PHE A 33 2.22 10.99 -11.68
N LEU A 34 2.10 9.80 -12.26
CA LEU A 34 1.84 9.65 -13.70
C LEU A 34 0.53 10.32 -14.11
N GLN A 35 -0.53 10.17 -13.30
CA GLN A 35 -1.81 10.85 -13.53
C GLN A 35 -1.65 12.36 -13.40
N ALA A 36 -0.98 12.87 -12.38
CA ALA A 36 -0.74 14.30 -12.17
C ALA A 36 0.08 14.92 -13.32
N THR A 37 0.92 14.14 -14.02
CA THR A 37 1.62 14.62 -15.23
C THR A 37 0.78 14.66 -16.49
N THR A 38 -0.36 13.94 -16.53
CA THR A 38 -1.18 13.77 -17.74
C THR A 38 -2.55 14.44 -17.66
N VAL A 39 -3.05 14.65 -16.45
CA VAL A 39 -4.36 15.21 -16.17
C VAL A 39 -4.19 16.23 -15.05
N ASP A 40 -4.68 17.45 -15.26
CA ASP A 40 -4.59 18.61 -14.36
C ASP A 40 -5.40 18.45 -13.05
N LEU A 41 -5.57 17.22 -12.58
CA LEU A 41 -6.37 16.82 -11.42
C LEU A 41 -5.43 16.53 -10.24
N TYR A 42 -4.98 17.60 -9.58
CA TYR A 42 -4.20 17.56 -8.32
C TYR A 42 -5.03 17.12 -7.08
N SER A 43 -6.11 16.36 -7.24
CA SER A 43 -6.95 15.92 -6.10
C SER A 43 -6.51 14.57 -5.53
N TRP A 44 -5.31 14.56 -4.93
CA TRP A 44 -4.75 13.37 -4.27
C TRP A 44 -5.69 12.83 -3.17
N GLU A 45 -6.46 13.72 -2.52
CA GLU A 45 -7.48 13.37 -1.52
C GLU A 45 -8.60 12.50 -2.08
N THR A 46 -8.95 12.63 -3.37
CA THR A 46 -10.05 11.86 -3.98
C THR A 46 -9.59 10.60 -4.71
N THR A 47 -8.28 10.40 -4.85
CA THR A 47 -7.70 9.28 -5.61
C THR A 47 -6.84 8.38 -4.72
N VAL A 48 -5.81 8.94 -4.09
CA VAL A 48 -4.83 8.18 -3.28
C VAL A 48 -5.44 7.71 -1.98
N VAL A 49 -6.14 8.58 -1.25
CA VAL A 49 -6.73 8.23 0.06
C VAL A 49 -7.80 7.13 -0.09
N PRO A 50 -8.76 7.19 -1.04
CA PRO A 50 -9.73 6.12 -1.22
C PRO A 50 -9.10 4.81 -1.69
N ALA A 51 -8.12 4.86 -2.59
CA ALA A 51 -7.43 3.66 -3.07
C ALA A 51 -6.69 2.93 -1.94
N LEU A 52 -5.93 3.65 -1.11
CA LEU A 52 -5.25 3.08 0.06
C LEU A 52 -6.23 2.56 1.10
N THR A 53 -7.35 3.26 1.31
CA THR A 53 -8.42 2.83 2.22
C THR A 53 -9.05 1.52 1.73
N LEU A 54 -9.35 1.40 0.43
CA LEU A 54 -9.88 0.17 -0.16
C LEU A 54 -8.91 -1.00 -0.02
N ILE A 55 -7.60 -0.77 -0.22
CA ILE A 55 -6.58 -1.80 0.01
C ILE A 55 -6.55 -2.23 1.48
N ALA A 56 -6.58 -1.28 2.42
CA ALA A 56 -6.60 -1.60 3.85
C ALA A 56 -7.86 -2.38 4.24
N LEU A 57 -9.03 -2.00 3.72
CA LEU A 57 -10.29 -2.71 3.94
C LEU A 57 -10.28 -4.11 3.32
N ALA A 58 -9.80 -4.27 2.09
CA ALA A 58 -9.68 -5.57 1.43
C ALA A 58 -8.69 -6.48 2.18
N ALA A 59 -7.59 -5.93 2.67
CA ALA A 59 -6.61 -6.65 3.49
C ALA A 59 -7.21 -7.09 4.84
N GLY A 60 -7.99 -6.22 5.49
CA GLY A 60 -8.71 -6.52 6.71
C GLY A 60 -9.78 -7.59 6.51
N ALA A 61 -10.59 -7.47 5.44
CA ALA A 61 -11.60 -8.46 5.06
C ALA A 61 -10.97 -9.82 4.77
N LEU A 62 -9.84 -9.85 4.06
CA LEU A 62 -9.08 -11.08 3.79
C LEU A 62 -8.53 -11.71 5.08
N ALA A 63 -8.06 -10.88 6.02
CA ALA A 63 -7.57 -11.32 7.33
C ALA A 63 -8.67 -11.91 8.22
N VAL A 64 -9.90 -11.39 8.12
CA VAL A 64 -11.09 -11.90 8.84
C VAL A 64 -11.60 -13.19 8.19
N ALA A 65 -11.70 -13.23 6.87
CA ALA A 65 -12.20 -14.39 6.13
C ALA A 65 -11.24 -15.59 6.16
N ARG A 66 -9.93 -15.36 6.28
CA ARG A 66 -8.91 -16.42 6.26
C ARG A 66 -7.95 -16.30 7.45
N PRO A 67 -8.18 -17.02 8.56
CA PRO A 67 -7.33 -16.97 9.76
C PRO A 67 -5.85 -17.29 9.48
N ALA A 68 -5.59 -18.19 8.52
CA ALA A 68 -4.24 -18.54 8.06
C ALA A 68 -3.47 -17.36 7.44
N LEU A 69 -4.18 -16.35 6.92
CA LEU A 69 -3.61 -15.15 6.30
C LEU A 69 -3.71 -13.91 7.20
N ARG A 70 -4.17 -14.06 8.45
CA ARG A 70 -4.46 -12.92 9.33
C ARG A 70 -3.22 -12.05 9.60
N ARG A 71 -2.06 -12.68 9.81
CA ARG A 71 -0.76 -11.98 10.00
C ARG A 71 -0.29 -11.30 8.71
N PHE A 72 -0.51 -11.94 7.56
CA PHE A 72 -0.18 -11.37 6.26
C PHE A 72 -1.07 -10.15 5.94
N GLY A 73 -2.38 -10.27 6.11
CA GLY A 73 -3.33 -9.18 5.88
C GLY A 73 -3.10 -7.99 6.83
N ALA A 74 -2.79 -8.25 8.10
CA ALA A 74 -2.38 -7.20 9.04
C ALA A 74 -1.08 -6.50 8.59
N GLY A 75 -0.08 -7.27 8.16
CA GLY A 75 1.14 -6.72 7.60
C GLY A 75 0.87 -5.86 6.37
N LEU A 76 0.00 -6.32 5.46
CA LEU A 76 -0.35 -5.61 4.23
C LEU A 76 -1.09 -4.30 4.52
N ALA A 77 -2.04 -4.31 5.45
CA ALA A 77 -2.72 -3.10 5.89
C ALA A 77 -1.74 -2.10 6.54
N LEU A 78 -0.85 -2.57 7.43
CA LEU A 78 0.17 -1.72 8.06
C LEU A 78 1.14 -1.14 7.03
N GLY A 79 1.61 -1.96 6.08
CA GLY A 79 2.50 -1.51 5.01
C GLY A 79 1.84 -0.46 4.11
N ALA A 80 0.58 -0.67 3.72
CA ALA A 80 -0.16 0.30 2.91
C ALA A 80 -0.41 1.60 3.67
N LEU A 81 -0.76 1.53 4.96
CA LEU A 81 -0.98 2.70 5.81
C LEU A 81 0.33 3.47 6.10
N ALA A 82 1.47 2.78 6.22
CA ALA A 82 2.77 3.41 6.42
C ALA A 82 3.21 4.29 5.24
N VAL A 83 2.63 4.08 4.05
CA VAL A 83 2.89 4.93 2.88
C VAL A 83 2.18 6.28 2.99
N LEU A 84 1.09 6.43 3.75
CA LEU A 84 0.38 7.71 3.93
C LEU A 84 1.25 8.83 4.54
N PRO A 85 1.95 8.64 5.67
CA PRO A 85 2.80 9.71 6.22
C PRO A 85 3.99 10.01 5.30
N LEU A 86 4.53 9.01 4.60
CA LEU A 86 5.59 9.20 3.62
C LEU A 86 5.10 10.03 2.42
N ALA A 87 3.87 9.76 1.97
CA ALA A 87 3.16 10.50 0.94
C ALA A 87 3.01 11.97 1.34
N LEU A 88 2.50 12.20 2.54
CA LEU A 88 2.24 13.54 3.05
C LEU A 88 3.54 14.34 3.17
N ALA A 89 4.60 13.71 3.68
CA ALA A 89 5.93 14.33 3.76
C ALA A 89 6.47 14.68 2.37
N ALA A 90 6.34 13.78 1.39
CA ALA A 90 6.77 14.03 0.01
C ALA A 90 6.01 15.20 -0.62
N ILE A 91 4.69 15.29 -0.39
CA ILE A 91 3.86 16.42 -0.86
C ILE A 91 4.32 17.72 -0.21
N LEU A 92 4.48 17.77 1.12
CA LEU A 92 4.93 18.97 1.82
C LEU A 92 6.29 19.46 1.32
N VAL A 93 7.22 18.54 1.08
CA VAL A 93 8.52 18.85 0.48
C VAL A 93 8.34 19.39 -0.95
N LEU A 94 7.47 18.79 -1.76
CA LEU A 94 7.20 19.25 -3.12
C LEU A 94 6.65 20.68 -3.13
N PHE A 95 5.64 20.97 -2.29
CA PHE A 95 5.06 22.31 -2.14
C PHE A 95 6.10 23.33 -1.67
N SER A 96 6.94 22.96 -0.69
CA SER A 96 8.02 23.81 -0.19
C SER A 96 9.11 24.09 -1.23
N VAL A 97 9.46 23.11 -2.08
CA VAL A 97 10.47 23.29 -3.15
C VAL A 97 9.89 24.11 -4.30
N LEU A 98 8.60 23.93 -4.61
CA LEU A 98 7.93 24.58 -5.74
C LEU A 98 7.39 25.98 -5.40
N ASN A 99 7.48 26.45 -4.14
CA ASN A 99 6.89 27.72 -3.67
C ASN A 99 5.39 27.84 -4.03
N LEU A 100 4.68 26.72 -3.95
CA LEU A 100 3.23 26.72 -4.10
C LEU A 100 2.66 27.01 -2.71
N GLU A 101 2.34 28.28 -2.43
CA GLU A 101 1.57 28.69 -1.24
C GLU A 101 0.06 28.53 -1.45
#